data_AF-A0A0B7KMB5-F1
#
_entry.id   AF-A0A0B7KMB5-F1
#
_cell.length_a   1.000
_cell.length_b   1.000
_cell.length_c   1.000
_cell.angle_alpha   90.00
_cell.angle_beta   90.00
_cell.angle_gamma   90.00
#
_symmetry.space_group_name_H-M   'P 1'
#
loop_
_entity.id
_entity.type
_entity.pdbx_description
1 polymer ?
#
loop_
_entity_poly.entity_id
_entity_poly.type
_entity_poly.pdbx_seq_one_letter_code
_entity_poly.pdbx_strand_id
1 'polypeptide(L)'
;MHDTNGVVALSAYDYGTEANPNNAAVCGRWIKITAKGRTTRAQVWDKCPGIECPSGSIDISPSVFQDITDLSVGRLEATWDFEDNPVVGGVRSVTHPTSTIIGAHIVTHFAITTVTVTAKPGKRSF
;
A
#
# COMPACT_ATOMS: atom_id res chain seq x y z
N MET A 1 -0.42 14.07 -6.93
CA MET A 1 -0.50 13.87 -5.46
C MET A 1 -0.16 15.20 -4.79
N HIS A 2 -1.00 15.73 -3.90
CA HIS A 2 -0.69 16.96 -3.15
C HIS A 2 -0.11 16.62 -1.79
N ASP A 3 0.88 17.40 -1.34
CA ASP A 3 1.71 17.08 -0.19
C ASP A 3 0.96 17.10 1.16
N THR A 4 -0.18 17.80 1.21
CA THR A 4 -1.02 17.98 2.41
C THR A 4 -2.15 16.98 2.55
N ASN A 5 -2.41 16.15 1.53
CA ASN A 5 -3.54 15.22 1.56
C ASN A 5 -3.06 13.85 2.06
N GLY A 6 -3.84 13.19 2.94
CA GLY A 6 -3.56 11.85 3.44
C GLY A 6 -3.82 10.78 2.37
N VAL A 7 -2.97 10.72 1.35
CA VAL A 7 -3.16 9.88 0.16
C VAL A 7 -1.95 9.00 -0.13
N VAL A 8 -2.20 7.93 -0.89
CA VAL A 8 -1.21 6.94 -1.30
C VAL A 8 -1.38 6.56 -2.77
N ALA A 9 -0.26 6.33 -3.44
CA ALA A 9 -0.19 5.61 -4.69
C ALA A 9 0.17 4.15 -4.45
N LEU A 10 -0.64 3.21 -4.96
CA LEU A 10 -0.27 1.79 -4.95
C LEU A 10 0.54 1.45 -6.21
N SER A 11 1.37 0.41 -6.13
CA SER A 11 2.04 -0.15 -7.30
C SER A 11 1.03 -0.49 -8.41
N ALA A 12 1.43 -0.42 -9.68
CA ALA A 12 0.57 -0.81 -10.79
C ALA A 12 0.04 -2.26 -10.68
N TYR A 13 0.80 -3.13 -10.01
CA TYR A 13 0.43 -4.53 -9.77
C TYR A 13 -0.71 -4.66 -8.74
N ASP A 14 -0.69 -3.83 -7.69
CA ASP A 14 -1.69 -3.85 -6.63
C ASP A 14 -2.90 -2.93 -6.92
N TYR A 15 -2.71 -1.95 -7.81
CA TYR A 15 -3.77 -1.04 -8.24
C TYR A 15 -4.76 -1.67 -9.23
N GLY A 16 -4.28 -2.64 -10.03
CA GLY A 16 -5.06 -3.32 -11.04
C GLY A 16 -4.93 -2.73 -12.46
N THR A 17 -5.58 -3.40 -13.42
CA THR A 17 -5.38 -3.19 -14.87
C THR A 17 -6.59 -2.56 -15.57
N GLU A 18 -7.49 -1.93 -14.83
CA GLU A 18 -8.68 -1.29 -15.41
C GLU A 18 -8.30 -0.27 -16.48
N ALA A 19 -9.03 -0.28 -17.61
CA ALA A 19 -8.78 0.61 -18.73
C ALA A 19 -8.93 2.10 -18.33
N ASN A 20 -9.93 2.37 -17.47
CA ASN A 20 -10.04 3.64 -16.76
C ASN A 20 -9.61 3.43 -15.29
N PRO A 21 -8.45 3.97 -14.85
CA PRO A 21 -7.95 3.77 -13.49
C PRO A 21 -8.84 4.39 -12.40
N ASN A 22 -9.76 5.30 -12.75
CA ASN A 22 -10.76 5.82 -11.82
C ASN A 22 -11.81 4.78 -11.43
N ASN A 23 -11.97 3.71 -12.23
CA ASN A 23 -12.89 2.61 -11.96
C ASN A 23 -12.20 1.43 -11.24
N ALA A 24 -10.91 1.56 -10.92
CA ALA A 24 -10.20 0.52 -10.19
C ALA A 24 -10.87 0.28 -8.84
N ALA A 25 -11.15 -0.99 -8.52
CA ALA A 25 -11.84 -1.36 -7.28
C ALA A 25 -11.11 -0.88 -6.02
N VAL A 26 -9.81 -0.58 -6.12
CA VAL A 26 -9.01 -0.07 -5.01
C VAL A 26 -8.99 1.45 -4.85
N CYS A 27 -9.40 2.19 -5.87
CA CYS A 27 -9.43 3.65 -5.83
C CYS A 27 -10.44 4.13 -4.77
N GLY A 28 -10.05 5.11 -3.96
CA GLY A 28 -10.86 5.65 -2.87
C GLY A 28 -10.88 4.82 -1.58
N ARG A 29 -10.30 3.62 -1.57
CA ARG A 29 -10.18 2.80 -0.35
C ARG A 29 -9.11 3.36 0.59
N TRP A 30 -9.23 3.02 1.87
CA TRP A 30 -8.24 3.37 2.88
C TRP A 30 -7.30 2.21 3.15
N ILE A 31 -6.03 2.51 3.40
CA ILE A 31 -5.05 1.56 3.91
C ILE A 31 -4.49 2.03 5.24
N LYS A 32 -4.16 1.06 6.09
CA LYS A 32 -3.39 1.23 7.31
C LYS A 32 -1.94 0.92 7.02
N ILE A 33 -1.01 1.81 7.39
CA ILE A 33 0.44 1.66 7.15
C ILE A 33 1.13 1.60 8.50
N THR A 34 2.02 0.62 8.71
CA THR A 34 2.78 0.47 9.95
C THR A 34 4.28 0.37 9.68
N ALA A 35 5.06 1.25 10.33
CA ALA A 35 6.51 1.27 10.25
C ALA A 35 7.12 1.94 11.48
N LYS A 36 8.33 1.53 11.87
CA LYS A 36 9.05 2.09 13.04
C LYS A 36 8.20 2.14 14.33
N GLY A 37 7.31 1.17 14.52
CA GLY A 37 6.39 1.12 15.67
C GLY A 37 5.25 2.16 15.63
N ARG A 38 5.09 2.89 14.53
CA ARG A 38 4.01 3.85 14.31
C ARG A 38 3.05 3.33 13.25
N THR A 39 1.79 3.77 13.35
CA THR A 39 0.74 3.44 12.41
C THR A 39 0.04 4.72 11.96
N THR A 40 -0.19 4.85 10.65
CA THR A 40 -0.99 5.93 10.06
C THR A 40 -1.92 5.36 8.97
N ARG A 41 -2.73 6.22 8.35
CA ARG A 41 -3.74 5.87 7.35
C ARG A 41 -3.60 6.76 6.12
N ALA A 42 -3.86 6.20 4.95
CA ALA A 42 -3.89 6.95 3.70
C ALA A 42 -4.96 6.41 2.76
N GLN A 43 -5.54 7.30 1.95
CA GLN A 43 -6.53 6.94 0.94
C GLN A 43 -5.87 6.72 -0.43
N VAL A 44 -6.21 5.62 -1.10
CA VAL A 44 -5.70 5.27 -2.42
C VAL A 44 -6.30 6.21 -3.47
N TRP A 45 -5.45 7.01 -4.11
CA TRP A 45 -5.87 7.98 -5.14
C TRP A 45 -4.97 8.04 -6.36
N ASP A 46 -3.86 7.32 -6.35
CA ASP A 46 -2.87 7.36 -7.43
C ASP A 46 -2.37 5.94 -7.72
N LYS A 47 -1.86 5.75 -8.93
CA LYS A 47 -1.21 4.53 -9.37
C LYS A 47 0.25 4.85 -9.65
N CYS A 48 1.14 4.24 -8.89
CA CYS A 48 2.57 4.32 -9.14
C CYS A 48 2.98 3.34 -10.26
N PRO A 49 3.65 3.79 -11.34
CA PRO A 49 4.07 2.92 -12.42
C PRO A 49 5.00 1.80 -11.94
N GLY A 50 4.89 0.61 -12.55
CA GLY A 50 5.62 -0.59 -12.10
C GLY A 50 7.15 -0.50 -12.14
N ILE A 51 7.72 0.38 -12.97
CA ILE A 51 9.17 0.61 -13.03
C ILE A 51 9.66 1.37 -11.78
N GLU A 52 8.81 2.23 -11.18
CA GLU A 52 9.15 3.07 -10.03
C GLU A 52 8.68 2.44 -8.69
N CYS A 53 7.57 1.70 -8.73
CA CYS A 53 7.01 0.98 -7.58
C CYS A 53 6.81 -0.50 -7.93
N PRO A 54 7.70 -1.40 -7.46
CA PRO A 54 7.48 -2.82 -7.59
C PRO A 54 6.27 -3.26 -6.76
N SER A 55 5.78 -4.47 -7.01
CA SER A 55 4.65 -5.07 -6.28
C SER A 55 4.83 -4.93 -4.76
N GLY A 56 3.75 -4.57 -4.06
CA GLY A 56 3.71 -4.30 -2.63
C GLY A 56 4.20 -2.90 -2.23
N SER A 57 5.00 -2.21 -3.05
CA SER A 57 5.50 -0.87 -2.71
C SER A 57 4.42 0.19 -2.83
N ILE A 58 4.50 1.19 -1.96
CA ILE A 58 3.58 2.33 -1.94
C ILE A 58 4.34 3.66 -1.92
N ASP A 59 3.78 4.66 -2.58
CA ASP A 59 4.29 6.03 -2.61
C ASP A 59 3.29 6.93 -1.89
N ILE A 60 3.63 7.39 -0.69
CA ILE A 60 2.73 8.13 0.20
C ILE A 60 3.03 9.63 0.18
N SER A 61 2.08 10.45 0.61
CA SER A 61 2.30 11.89 0.67
C SER A 61 3.32 12.22 1.78
N PRO A 62 4.06 13.34 1.65
CA PRO A 62 4.94 13.83 2.70
C PRO A 62 4.28 13.93 4.08
N SER A 63 3.01 14.35 4.16
CA SER A 63 2.25 14.39 5.42
C SER A 63 2.10 13.01 6.06
N VAL A 64 1.70 11.97 5.31
CA VAL A 64 1.58 10.59 5.81
C VAL A 64 2.96 10.04 6.21
N PHE A 65 4.01 10.38 5.46
CA PHE A 65 5.37 9.93 5.78
C PHE A 65 5.88 10.56 7.09
N GLN A 66 5.58 11.85 7.31
CA GLN A 66 5.94 12.59 8.52
C GLN A 66 5.28 12.06 9.80
N ASP A 67 4.10 11.43 9.70
CA ASP A 67 3.49 10.72 10.84
C ASP A 67 4.37 9.55 11.30
N ILE A 68 5.10 8.92 10.38
CA ILE A 68 5.97 7.77 10.62
C ILE A 68 7.39 8.24 10.99
N THR A 69 8.00 9.11 10.18
CA THR A 69 9.41 9.53 10.34
C THR A 69 9.72 10.83 9.57
N ASP A 70 10.87 11.44 9.86
CA ASP A 70 11.38 12.61 9.12
C ASP A 70 11.59 12.33 7.62
N LEU A 71 11.25 13.30 6.77
CA LEU A 71 11.35 13.21 5.29
C LEU A 71 12.78 12.94 4.80
N SER A 72 13.82 13.33 5.56
CA SER A 72 15.22 13.07 5.22
C SER A 72 15.58 11.59 5.12
N VAL A 73 14.75 10.71 5.68
CA VAL A 73 14.90 9.25 5.53
C VAL A 73 14.62 8.81 4.08
N GLY A 74 13.73 9.51 3.38
CA GLY A 74 13.37 9.28 1.97
C GLY A 74 12.56 8.01 1.70
N ARG A 75 13.05 6.85 2.17
CA ARG A 75 12.48 5.54 1.90
C ARG A 75 12.68 4.59 3.10
N LEU A 76 11.68 3.78 3.41
CA LEU A 76 11.70 2.87 4.56
C LEU A 76 10.84 1.63 4.33
N GLU A 77 11.07 0.61 5.14
CA GLU A 77 10.30 -0.64 5.14
C GLU A 77 9.05 -0.51 6.04
N ALA A 78 7.89 -0.95 5.54
CA ALA A 78 6.62 -0.92 6.25
C ALA A 78 5.75 -2.13 5.92
N THR A 79 4.65 -2.30 6.65
CA THR A 79 3.53 -3.16 6.24
C THR A 79 2.30 -2.30 6.00
N TRP A 80 1.39 -2.77 5.14
CA TRP A 80 0.09 -2.12 4.97
C TRP A 80 -1.00 -3.11 4.61
N ASP A 81 -2.24 -2.74 4.96
CA ASP A 81 -3.45 -3.50 4.67
C ASP A 81 -4.61 -2.54 4.38
N PHE A 82 -5.58 -2.96 3.56
CA PHE A 82 -6.83 -2.20 3.40
C PHE A 82 -7.62 -2.18 4.71
N GLU A 83 -8.20 -1.02 5.05
CA GLU A 83 -8.97 -0.85 6.29
C GLU A 83 -10.40 -1.37 6.22
N ASP A 84 -10.88 -1.72 5.03
CA ASP A 84 -12.25 -2.15 4.87
C ASP A 84 -12.50 -3.47 5.60
N ASN A 85 -13.53 -3.46 6.46
CA ASN A 85 -14.09 -4.66 7.05
C ASN A 85 -14.50 -5.63 5.92
N PRO A 86 -14.20 -6.94 5.98
CA PRO A 86 -14.60 -7.86 4.93
C PRO A 86 -16.13 -7.88 4.86
N VAL A 87 -16.71 -7.21 3.86
CA VAL A 87 -18.10 -7.43 3.50
C VAL A 87 -18.17 -8.85 2.96
N VAL A 88 -18.62 -9.77 3.83
CA VAL A 88 -19.00 -11.13 3.48
C VAL A 88 -20.13 -11.03 2.46
N GLY A 89 -19.79 -11.07 1.17
CA GLY A 89 -20.78 -10.96 0.10
C GLY A 89 -20.21 -10.62 -1.28
N GLY A 90 -19.12 -11.27 -1.70
CA GLY A 90 -18.61 -11.11 -3.07
C GLY A 90 -17.09 -11.22 -3.16
N VAL A 91 -16.56 -12.44 -3.07
CA VAL A 91 -15.12 -12.70 -3.16
C VAL A 91 -14.62 -12.40 -4.58
N ARG A 92 -13.85 -11.31 -4.71
CA ARG A 92 -12.67 -11.29 -5.57
C ARG A 92 -11.46 -11.06 -4.67
N SER A 93 -10.96 -12.14 -4.10
CA SER A 93 -9.65 -12.15 -3.46
C SER A 93 -8.62 -11.69 -4.49
N VAL A 94 -8.02 -10.52 -4.28
CA VAL A 94 -6.67 -10.28 -4.80
C VAL A 94 -5.76 -11.11 -3.91
N THR A 95 -5.71 -12.41 -4.21
CA THR A 95 -4.81 -13.34 -3.53
C THR A 95 -3.41 -13.06 -4.06
N HIS A 96 -2.61 -12.29 -3.33
CA HIS A 96 -1.16 -12.53 -3.33
C HIS A 96 -0.96 -13.98 -2.89
N PRO A 97 -0.13 -14.81 -3.56
CA PRO A 97 -0.16 -16.27 -3.46
C PRO A 97 -0.07 -16.73 -2.00
N THR A 98 -1.21 -17.16 -1.43
CA THR A 98 -1.30 -17.75 -0.10
C THR A 98 -1.21 -19.27 -0.21
N SER A 99 -0.17 -19.79 0.43
CA SER A 99 0.17 -21.16 0.82
C SER A 99 -0.91 -22.25 0.67
N THR A 100 -0.48 -23.37 0.10
CA THR A 100 -1.14 -24.68 0.14
C THR A 100 -1.23 -25.18 1.59
N ILE A 101 -2.45 -25.51 2.04
CA ILE A 101 -2.68 -26.12 3.35
C ILE A 101 -2.45 -27.64 3.23
N ILE A 102 -1.34 -28.13 3.76
CA ILE A 102 -1.19 -29.54 4.12
C ILE A 102 -0.52 -29.64 5.49
N GLY A 103 -1.25 -30.25 6.43
CA GLY A 103 -0.64 -30.98 7.54
C GLY A 103 -0.23 -30.14 8.74
N ALA A 104 -0.63 -30.61 9.92
CA ALA A 104 -0.22 -30.10 11.21
C ALA A 104 1.31 -30.11 11.35
N HIS A 105 1.80 -29.19 12.21
CA HIS A 105 3.18 -28.73 12.35
C HIS A 105 3.57 -27.75 11.23
N ILE A 106 4.47 -26.79 11.50
CA ILE A 106 5.26 -25.96 10.55
C ILE A 106 5.17 -24.46 10.88
N VAL A 107 6.17 -24.08 11.67
CA VAL A 107 6.94 -22.82 11.68
C VAL A 107 6.19 -21.49 11.60
N THR A 108 6.32 -20.70 12.66
CA THR A 108 6.15 -19.25 12.69
C THR A 108 7.12 -18.57 11.71
N HIS A 109 6.86 -18.68 10.42
CA HIS A 109 7.32 -17.75 9.40
C HIS A 109 6.09 -17.12 8.77
N PHE A 110 5.38 -16.30 9.56
CA PHE A 110 4.89 -15.07 8.96
C PHE A 110 6.15 -14.32 8.54
N ALA A 111 6.63 -14.56 7.32
CA ALA A 111 7.52 -13.63 6.69
C ALA A 111 6.71 -12.33 6.63
N ILE A 112 6.97 -11.42 7.56
CA ILE A 112 6.44 -10.06 7.50
C ILE A 112 7.02 -9.54 6.19
N THR A 113 6.23 -9.54 5.12
CA THR A 113 6.62 -8.95 3.85
C THR A 113 6.67 -7.46 4.11
N THR A 114 7.82 -6.98 4.58
CA THR A 114 8.07 -5.57 4.63
C THR A 114 8.19 -5.11 3.18
N VAL A 115 7.43 -4.07 2.87
CA VAL A 115 7.40 -3.44 1.57
C VAL A 115 7.96 -2.04 1.71
N THR A 116 8.50 -1.55 0.62
CA THR A 116 9.15 -0.26 0.66
C THR A 116 8.15 0.88 0.46
N VAL A 117 8.19 1.83 1.39
CA VAL A 117 7.42 3.07 1.41
C VAL A 117 8.33 4.21 1.05
N THR A 118 7.90 5.06 0.11
CA THR A 118 8.60 6.29 -0.25
C THR A 118 7.67 7.47 -0.05
N ALA A 119 8.21 8.63 0.35
CA ALA A 119 7.49 9.88 0.21
C ALA A 119 7.63 10.40 -1.22
N LYS A 120 6.52 10.74 -1.88
CA LYS A 120 6.59 11.34 -3.21
C LYS A 120 7.38 12.66 -3.10
N PRO A 121 8.45 12.87 -3.89
CA PRO A 121 9.14 14.15 -3.88
C PRO A 121 8.15 15.23 -4.33
N GLY A 122 7.94 16.24 -3.48
CA GLY A 122 7.02 17.33 -3.75
C GLY A 122 7.31 17.94 -5.13
N LYS A 123 6.28 18.02 -5.98
CA LYS A 123 6.24 18.42 -7.41
C LYS A 123 6.08 17.29 -8.44
N ARG A 124 5.08 16.43 -8.28
CA ARG A 124 4.30 15.95 -9.45
C ARG A 124 2.81 16.18 -9.21
N SER A 125 2.39 17.41 -9.54
CA SER A 125 1.01 17.70 -9.95
C SER A 125 0.67 16.81 -11.15
N PHE A 126 -0.53 16.25 -11.15
CA PHE A 126 -1.09 15.61 -12.34
C PHE A 126 -1.34 16.66 -13.43
#